data_AF-A0A9E3F2C4-F1
#
_entry.id   AF-A0A9E3F2C4-F1
#
_cell.length_a   1.000
_cell.length_b   1.000
_cell.length_c   1.000
_cell.angle_alpha   90.00
_cell.angle_beta   90.00
_cell.angle_gamma   90.00
#
_symmetry.space_group_name_H-M   'P 1'
#
loop_
_entity.id
_entity.type
_entity.pdbx_description
1 polymer ?
#
loop_
_entity_poly.entity_id
_entity_poly.type
_entity_poly.pdbx_seq_one_letter_code
_entity_poly.pdbx_strand_id
1 'polypeptide(L)'
;MVSEMDRTTYLKEIETAYQAEVRGEATFSTLAQRATDPDEAAIWQTLARLEATTRARLVPLMQRHGIDTTPDEAQRQRGCERGEARAAQGFEAIVKSMTETLLPYLTLYARLEVEGPAEDRQELACLNAHEIALHEFAMRAHAGRGRQSLEPVEAFLREGQ
;
A
#
# COMPACT_ATOMS: atom_id res chain seq x y z
N MET A 1 -23.62 -14.06 14.88
CA MET A 1 -23.17 -14.64 13.59
C MET A 1 -22.58 -13.49 12.81
N VAL A 2 -21.25 -13.44 12.69
CA VAL A 2 -20.58 -12.49 11.79
C VAL A 2 -20.93 -12.94 10.37
N SER A 3 -21.42 -12.02 9.54
CA SER A 3 -21.72 -12.34 8.14
C SER A 3 -20.41 -12.67 7.44
N GLU A 4 -20.26 -13.90 7.00
CA GLU A 4 -19.18 -14.30 6.11
C GLU A 4 -19.29 -13.44 4.84
N MET A 5 -18.18 -12.83 4.41
CA MET A 5 -18.14 -12.04 3.19
C MET A 5 -18.40 -12.96 2.00
N ASP A 6 -19.26 -12.54 1.08
CA ASP A 6 -19.55 -13.36 -0.08
C ASP A 6 -18.27 -13.53 -0.93
N ARG A 7 -18.07 -14.73 -1.45
CA ARG A 7 -16.84 -15.12 -2.15
C ARG A 7 -16.54 -14.21 -3.35
N THR A 8 -17.56 -13.75 -4.07
CA THR A 8 -17.37 -12.89 -5.25
C THR A 8 -16.81 -11.52 -4.84
N THR A 9 -17.40 -10.91 -3.81
CA THR A 9 -16.89 -9.67 -3.23
C THR A 9 -15.48 -9.84 -2.70
N TYR A 10 -15.22 -10.90 -1.94
CA TYR A 10 -13.88 -11.19 -1.41
C TYR A 10 -12.81 -11.23 -2.52
N LEU A 11 -13.02 -12.03 -3.57
CA LEU A 11 -12.04 -12.16 -4.66
C LEU A 11 -11.82 -10.84 -5.40
N LYS A 12 -12.88 -10.04 -5.58
CA LYS A 12 -12.78 -8.72 -6.19
C LYS A 12 -11.97 -7.74 -5.34
N GLU A 13 -12.14 -7.77 -4.01
CA GLU A 13 -11.37 -6.92 -3.10
C GLU A 13 -9.88 -7.31 -3.10
N ILE A 14 -9.57 -8.61 -3.19
CA ILE A 14 -8.19 -9.10 -3.33
C ILE A 14 -7.55 -8.59 -4.62
N GLU A 15 -8.23 -8.76 -5.75
CA GLU A 15 -7.74 -8.27 -7.04
C GLU A 15 -7.54 -6.74 -6.99
N THR A 16 -8.50 -6.03 -6.40
CA THR A 16 -8.44 -4.57 -6.23
C THR A 16 -7.27 -4.15 -5.36
N ALA A 17 -6.99 -4.86 -4.26
CA ALA A 17 -5.83 -4.62 -3.40
C ALA A 17 -4.52 -4.84 -4.16
N TYR A 18 -4.37 -5.97 -4.86
CA TYR A 18 -3.16 -6.23 -5.65
C TYR A 18 -2.89 -5.12 -6.68
N GLN A 19 -3.93 -4.68 -7.39
CA GLN A 19 -3.79 -3.61 -8.37
C GLN A 19 -3.64 -2.22 -7.72
N ALA A 20 -4.08 -2.05 -6.47
CA ALA A 20 -3.77 -0.86 -5.68
C ALA A 20 -2.27 -0.77 -5.39
N GLU A 21 -1.61 -1.88 -5.06
CA GLU A 21 -0.16 -1.92 -4.86
C GLU A 21 0.61 -1.54 -6.14
N VAL A 22 0.17 -2.02 -7.31
CA VAL A 22 0.75 -1.63 -8.61
C VAL A 22 0.69 -0.11 -8.81
N ARG A 23 -0.46 0.49 -8.47
CA ARG A 23 -0.68 1.93 -8.60
C ARG A 23 0.09 2.72 -7.54
N GLY A 24 0.19 2.23 -6.31
CA GLY A 24 0.95 2.83 -5.23
C GLY A 24 2.45 2.82 -5.51
N GLU A 25 3.00 1.67 -5.92
CA GLU A 25 4.39 1.49 -6.35
C GLU A 25 4.77 2.52 -7.42
N ALA A 26 3.93 2.66 -8.46
CA ALA A 26 4.14 3.65 -9.52
C ALA A 26 4.01 5.09 -9.01
N THR A 27 3.02 5.40 -8.17
CA THR A 27 2.85 6.75 -7.59
C THR A 27 4.11 7.18 -6.83
N PHE A 28 4.58 6.34 -5.90
CA PHE A 28 5.72 6.68 -5.06
C PHE A 28 7.03 6.68 -5.86
N SER A 29 7.19 5.79 -6.84
CA SER A 29 8.35 5.83 -7.74
C SER A 29 8.41 7.13 -8.54
N THR A 30 7.28 7.63 -9.05
CA THR A 30 7.22 8.92 -9.74
C THR A 30 7.52 10.08 -8.78
N LEU A 31 6.95 10.07 -7.57
CA LEU A 31 7.27 11.10 -6.56
C LEU A 31 8.76 11.12 -6.21
N ALA A 32 9.39 9.96 -6.08
CA ALA A 32 10.83 9.85 -5.85
C ALA A 32 11.65 10.49 -6.98
N GLN A 33 11.25 10.30 -8.24
CA GLN A 33 11.93 10.87 -9.40
C GLN A 33 11.74 12.39 -9.52
N ARG A 34 10.64 12.92 -8.97
CA ARG A 34 10.31 14.35 -9.01
C ARG A 34 10.77 15.12 -7.77
N ALA A 35 11.12 14.43 -6.70
CA ALA A 35 11.63 15.05 -5.48
C ALA A 35 12.96 15.77 -5.73
N THR A 36 13.06 17.01 -5.25
CA THR A 36 14.29 17.81 -5.29
C THR A 36 15.12 17.65 -4.02
N ASP A 37 14.48 17.31 -2.90
CA ASP A 37 15.14 16.95 -1.66
C ASP A 37 15.53 15.46 -1.68
N PRO A 38 16.82 15.10 -1.51
CA PRO A 38 17.28 13.71 -1.50
C PRO A 38 16.67 12.89 -0.35
N ASP A 39 16.29 13.51 0.76
CA ASP A 39 15.67 12.83 1.90
C ASP A 39 14.23 12.42 1.57
N GLU A 40 13.47 13.32 0.93
CA GLU A 40 12.13 13.03 0.43
C GLU A 40 12.16 11.97 -0.67
N ALA A 41 13.15 12.04 -1.58
CA ALA A 41 13.35 11.03 -2.61
C ALA A 41 13.57 9.63 -2.02
N ALA A 42 14.41 9.52 -0.98
CA ALA A 42 14.66 8.26 -0.29
C ALA A 42 13.42 7.72 0.44
N ILE A 43 12.61 8.61 1.03
CA ILE A 43 11.32 8.25 1.63
C ILE A 43 10.40 7.65 0.56
N TRP A 44 10.20 8.34 -0.56
CA TRP A 44 9.33 7.84 -1.62
C TRP A 44 9.82 6.53 -2.24
N GLN A 45 11.13 6.33 -2.39
CA GLN A 45 11.69 5.05 -2.82
C GLN A 45 11.37 3.92 -1.83
N THR A 46 11.44 4.21 -0.53
CA THR A 46 11.13 3.24 0.52
C THR A 46 9.65 2.85 0.50
N LEU A 47 8.74 3.82 0.28
CA LEU A 47 7.31 3.52 0.14
C LEU A 47 7.02 2.76 -1.17
N ALA A 48 7.69 3.07 -2.28
CA ALA A 48 7.55 2.27 -3.50
C ALA A 48 7.97 0.80 -3.27
N ARG A 49 9.04 0.58 -2.49
CA ARG A 49 9.47 -0.77 -2.09
C ARG A 49 8.45 -1.47 -1.17
N LEU A 50 7.78 -0.74 -0.28
CA LEU A 50 6.69 -1.28 0.54
C LEU A 50 5.61 -1.90 -0.34
N GLU A 51 5.07 -1.13 -1.27
CA GLU A 51 4.01 -1.55 -2.19
C GLU A 51 4.43 -2.77 -3.04
N ALA A 52 5.65 -2.73 -3.61
CA ALA A 52 6.18 -3.85 -4.37
C ALA A 52 6.32 -5.14 -3.53
N THR A 53 6.70 -4.99 -2.27
CA THR A 53 6.85 -6.12 -1.32
C THR A 53 5.48 -6.70 -0.95
N THR A 54 4.51 -5.84 -0.63
CA THR A 54 3.12 -6.26 -0.34
C THR A 54 2.52 -6.98 -1.55
N ARG A 55 2.65 -6.41 -2.75
CA ARG A 55 2.19 -7.01 -4.01
C ARG A 55 2.75 -8.41 -4.22
N ALA A 56 4.06 -8.60 -4.02
CA ALA A 56 4.70 -9.90 -4.14
C ALA A 56 4.15 -10.92 -3.14
N ARG A 57 3.78 -10.49 -1.93
CA ARG A 57 3.20 -11.35 -0.89
C ARG A 57 1.74 -11.71 -1.11
N LEU A 58 1.02 -10.95 -1.94
CA LEU A 58 -0.34 -11.31 -2.34
C LEU A 58 -0.38 -12.40 -3.42
N VAL A 59 0.72 -12.64 -4.13
CA VAL A 59 0.78 -13.60 -5.25
C VAL A 59 0.33 -15.02 -4.85
N PRO A 60 0.80 -15.62 -3.74
CA PRO A 60 0.34 -16.96 -3.34
C PRO A 60 -1.17 -17.03 -3.11
N LEU A 61 -1.74 -15.99 -2.49
CA LEU A 61 -3.18 -15.88 -2.27
C LEU A 61 -3.94 -15.80 -3.60
N MET A 62 -3.50 -14.94 -4.52
CA MET A 62 -4.13 -14.79 -5.82
C MET A 62 -4.08 -16.09 -6.63
N GLN A 63 -2.94 -16.78 -6.62
CA GLN A 63 -2.78 -18.06 -7.32
C GLN A 63 -3.70 -19.14 -6.76
N ARG A 64 -3.86 -19.24 -5.44
CA ARG A 64 -4.77 -20.21 -4.81
C ARG A 64 -6.22 -20.01 -5.24
N HIS A 65 -6.62 -18.77 -5.51
CA HIS A 65 -7.98 -18.45 -5.97
C HIS A 65 -8.12 -18.34 -7.49
N GLY A 66 -7.06 -18.55 -8.26
CA GLY A 66 -7.07 -18.47 -9.72
C GLY A 66 -7.23 -17.04 -10.26
N ILE A 67 -6.83 -16.03 -9.50
CA ILE A 67 -6.82 -14.62 -9.92
C ILE A 67 -5.55 -14.35 -10.74
N ASP A 68 -5.67 -13.54 -11.80
CA ASP A 68 -4.52 -13.11 -12.61
C ASP A 68 -3.55 -12.26 -11.79
N THR A 69 -2.28 -12.67 -11.74
CA THR A 69 -1.22 -11.99 -11.02
C THR A 69 -0.42 -11.03 -11.90
N THR A 70 -0.92 -10.72 -13.09
CA THR A 70 -0.28 -9.76 -14.00
C THR A 70 -0.58 -8.33 -13.55
N PRO A 71 0.45 -7.49 -13.33
CA PRO A 71 0.23 -6.08 -13.06
C PRO A 71 -0.50 -5.40 -14.23
N ASP A 72 -1.61 -4.72 -13.94
CA ASP A 72 -2.35 -3.96 -14.96
C ASP A 72 -1.59 -2.68 -15.34
N GLU A 73 -1.27 -2.53 -16.62
CA GLU A 73 -0.59 -1.34 -17.14
C GLU A 73 -1.41 -0.07 -16.94
N ALA A 74 -2.74 -0.16 -17.03
CA ALA A 74 -3.61 1.00 -16.80
C ALA A 74 -3.51 1.49 -15.34
N GLN A 75 -3.33 0.57 -14.39
CA GLN A 75 -3.15 0.92 -12.98
C GLN A 75 -1.78 1.53 -12.71
N ARG A 76 -0.74 0.99 -13.36
CA ARG A 76 0.60 1.59 -13.33
C ARG A 76 0.58 3.01 -13.90
N GLN A 77 -0.01 3.20 -15.08
CA GLN A 77 -0.14 4.50 -15.73
C GLN A 77 -0.90 5.51 -14.86
N ARG A 78 -2.02 5.10 -14.25
CA ARG A 78 -2.74 5.93 -13.27
C ARG A 78 -1.88 6.31 -12.07
N GLY A 79 -1.02 5.40 -11.60
CA GLY A 79 -0.07 5.66 -10.53
C GLY A 79 0.94 6.73 -10.93
N CYS A 80 1.53 6.63 -12.13
CA CYS A 80 2.42 7.64 -12.69
C CYS A 80 1.72 9.01 -12.77
N GLU A 81 0.52 9.07 -13.36
CA GLU A 81 -0.27 10.30 -13.48
C GLU A 81 -0.59 10.92 -12.11
N ARG A 82 -0.94 10.08 -11.12
CA ARG A 82 -1.18 10.53 -9.74
C ARG A 82 0.08 11.09 -9.12
N GLY A 83 1.23 10.46 -9.34
CA GLY A 83 2.53 10.93 -8.86
C GLY A 83 2.90 12.28 -9.47
N GLU A 84 2.76 12.44 -10.79
CA GLU A 84 3.01 13.70 -11.51
C GLU A 84 2.09 14.82 -11.01
N ALA A 85 0.78 14.55 -10.89
CA ALA A 85 -0.19 15.55 -10.43
C ALA A 85 0.07 15.99 -8.98
N ARG A 86 0.63 15.11 -8.15
CA ARG A 86 0.93 15.38 -6.75
C ARG A 86 2.29 16.03 -6.53
N ALA A 87 3.27 15.80 -7.40
CA ALA A 87 4.62 16.34 -7.24
C ALA A 87 4.63 17.87 -7.02
N ALA A 88 3.76 18.60 -7.71
CA ALA A 88 3.62 20.05 -7.57
C ALA A 88 3.06 20.52 -6.21
N GLN A 89 2.44 19.63 -5.42
CA GLN A 89 1.84 19.95 -4.12
C GLN A 89 2.88 20.01 -2.99
N GLY A 90 4.05 19.40 -3.19
CA GLY A 90 5.09 19.28 -2.17
C GLY A 90 4.84 18.16 -1.17
N PHE A 91 5.91 17.70 -0.51
CA PHE A 91 5.90 16.55 0.39
C PHE A 91 4.88 16.68 1.53
N GLU A 92 4.87 17.82 2.24
CA GLU A 92 4.01 18.05 3.39
C GLU A 92 2.51 17.90 3.05
N ALA A 93 2.09 18.48 1.92
CA ALA A 93 0.70 18.39 1.48
C ALA A 93 0.30 16.94 1.11
N ILE A 94 1.22 16.20 0.48
CA ILE A 94 1.00 14.81 0.12
C ILE A 94 0.85 13.96 1.39
N VAL A 95 1.80 14.01 2.33
CA VAL A 95 1.74 13.20 3.55
C VAL A 95 0.55 13.57 4.44
N LYS A 96 0.19 14.87 4.50
CA LYS A 96 -1.05 15.30 5.18
C LYS A 96 -2.28 14.68 4.52
N SER A 97 -2.38 14.66 3.20
CA SER A 97 -3.53 14.04 2.54
C SER A 97 -3.62 12.53 2.83
N MET A 98 -2.46 11.87 2.98
CA MET A 98 -2.41 10.43 3.25
C MET A 98 -3.03 10.06 4.60
N THR A 99 -2.92 10.91 5.62
CA THR A 99 -3.48 10.63 6.96
C THR A 99 -4.99 10.42 6.94
N GLU A 100 -5.69 10.99 5.95
CA GLU A 100 -7.13 10.84 5.80
C GLU A 100 -7.48 9.79 4.73
N THR A 101 -6.75 9.77 3.62
CA THR A 101 -7.10 8.90 2.48
C THR A 101 -6.87 7.41 2.73
N LEU A 102 -6.05 7.05 3.72
CA LEU A 102 -5.74 5.66 4.07
C LEU A 102 -6.78 5.03 5.02
N LEU A 103 -7.56 5.83 5.75
CA LEU A 103 -8.53 5.33 6.75
C LEU A 103 -9.56 4.32 6.21
N PRO A 104 -10.14 4.49 5.00
CA PRO A 104 -11.04 3.49 4.45
C PRO A 104 -10.36 2.14 4.19
N TYR A 105 -9.08 2.15 3.78
CA TYR A 105 -8.31 0.93 3.49
C TYR A 105 -7.89 0.20 4.77
N LEU A 106 -7.53 0.93 5.84
CA LEU A 106 -7.34 0.33 7.17
C LEU A 106 -8.57 -0.45 7.62
N THR A 107 -9.76 0.12 7.43
CA THR A 107 -11.02 -0.54 7.78
C THR A 107 -11.27 -1.76 6.91
N LEU A 108 -11.05 -1.63 5.59
CA LEU A 108 -11.23 -2.71 4.64
C LEU A 108 -10.30 -3.89 4.92
N TYR A 109 -8.99 -3.64 5.05
CA TYR A 109 -8.00 -4.71 5.18
C TYR A 109 -8.05 -5.40 6.54
N ALA A 110 -8.34 -4.67 7.62
CA ALA A 110 -8.65 -5.29 8.92
C ALA A 110 -9.88 -6.20 8.83
N ARG A 111 -10.91 -5.80 8.08
CA ARG A 111 -12.09 -6.64 7.83
C ARG A 111 -11.74 -7.85 6.99
N LEU A 112 -10.96 -7.71 5.91
CA LEU A 112 -10.51 -8.84 5.09
C LEU A 112 -9.75 -9.87 5.95
N GLU A 113 -8.84 -9.43 6.83
CA GLU A 113 -8.08 -10.32 7.73
C GLU A 113 -8.97 -11.15 8.66
N VAL A 114 -10.04 -10.54 9.18
CA VAL A 114 -10.96 -11.18 10.13
C VAL A 114 -11.99 -12.08 9.43
N GLU A 115 -12.58 -11.60 8.34
CA GLU A 115 -13.72 -12.24 7.65
C GLU A 115 -13.30 -13.11 6.47
N GLY A 116 -12.07 -12.98 5.99
CA GLY A 116 -11.53 -13.79 4.91
C GLY A 116 -11.32 -15.25 5.30
N PRO A 117 -11.12 -16.14 4.30
CA PRO A 117 -10.88 -17.56 4.55
C PRO A 117 -9.66 -17.78 5.46
N ALA A 118 -9.72 -18.79 6.32
CA ALA A 118 -8.67 -19.03 7.31
C ALA A 118 -7.32 -19.38 6.66
N GLU A 119 -7.36 -20.03 5.50
CA GLU A 119 -6.20 -20.35 4.66
C GLU A 119 -5.52 -19.12 4.05
N ASP A 120 -6.21 -17.97 4.00
CA ASP A 120 -5.71 -16.70 3.46
C ASP A 120 -5.12 -15.79 4.54
N ARG A 121 -5.22 -16.18 5.81
CA ARG A 121 -4.97 -15.29 6.94
C ARG A 121 -3.56 -14.71 6.96
N GLN A 122 -2.55 -15.46 6.51
CA GLN A 122 -1.18 -14.98 6.51
C GLN A 122 -0.99 -13.82 5.53
N GLU A 123 -1.45 -13.95 4.29
CA GLU A 123 -1.33 -12.88 3.29
C GLU A 123 -2.25 -11.70 3.61
N LEU A 124 -3.44 -11.95 4.19
CA LEU A 124 -4.35 -10.91 4.63
C LEU A 124 -3.83 -10.11 5.82
N ALA A 125 -3.21 -10.78 6.81
CA ALA A 125 -2.55 -10.09 7.92
C ALA A 125 -1.37 -9.25 7.41
N CYS A 126 -0.64 -9.74 6.40
CA CYS A 126 0.40 -8.95 5.75
C CYS A 126 -0.16 -7.71 5.04
N LEU A 127 -1.28 -7.85 4.32
CA LEU A 127 -1.95 -6.72 3.67
C LEU A 127 -2.44 -5.70 4.71
N ASN A 128 -3.03 -6.13 5.82
CA ASN A 128 -3.44 -5.19 6.86
C ASN A 128 -2.23 -4.49 7.52
N ALA A 129 -1.17 -5.24 7.82
CA ALA A 129 0.04 -4.70 8.46
C ALA A 129 0.76 -3.65 7.59
N HIS A 130 0.76 -3.80 6.26
CA HIS A 130 1.36 -2.82 5.36
C HIS A 130 0.62 -1.47 5.43
N GLU A 131 -0.72 -1.50 5.45
CA GLU A 131 -1.56 -0.29 5.45
C GLU A 131 -1.44 0.43 6.80
N ILE A 132 -1.35 -0.32 7.90
CA ILE A 132 -1.05 0.23 9.23
C ILE A 132 0.32 0.92 9.22
N ALA A 133 1.35 0.29 8.67
CA ALA A 133 2.68 0.87 8.59
C ALA A 133 2.71 2.14 7.72
N LEU A 134 2.02 2.14 6.58
CA LEU A 134 1.92 3.29 5.69
C LEU A 134 1.17 4.47 6.34
N HIS A 135 0.08 4.19 7.06
CA HIS A 135 -0.66 5.20 7.80
C HIS A 135 0.16 5.76 8.98
N GLU A 136 0.85 4.91 9.75
CA GLU A 136 1.75 5.37 10.81
C GLU A 136 2.87 6.25 10.28
N PHE A 137 3.46 5.88 9.13
CA PHE A 137 4.41 6.73 8.42
C PHE A 137 3.79 8.10 8.12
N ALA A 138 2.59 8.14 7.52
CA ALA A 138 1.95 9.39 7.14
C ALA A 138 1.72 10.30 8.36
N MET A 139 1.26 9.75 9.47
CA MET A 139 1.07 10.48 10.73
C MET A 139 2.40 11.03 11.30
N ARG A 140 3.45 10.21 11.31
CA ARG A 140 4.78 10.61 11.80
C ARG A 140 5.44 11.66 10.89
N ALA A 141 5.29 11.51 9.58
CA ALA A 141 5.81 12.44 8.58
C ALA A 141 5.10 13.79 8.68
N HIS A 142 3.77 13.79 8.80
CA HIS A 142 2.99 15.01 9.01
C HIS A 142 3.35 15.72 10.33
N ALA A 143 3.71 14.97 11.37
CA ALA A 143 4.23 15.52 12.62
C ALA A 143 5.70 16.03 12.54
N GLY A 144 6.30 16.06 11.36
CA GLY A 144 7.64 16.63 11.13
C GLY A 144 8.81 15.73 11.53
N ARG A 145 8.62 14.41 11.64
CA ARG A 145 9.69 13.48 12.07
C ARG A 145 10.72 13.12 10.99
N GLY A 146 10.66 13.74 9.80
CA GLY A 146 11.60 13.50 8.70
C GLY A 146 11.74 12.01 8.36
N ARG A 147 12.97 11.53 8.16
CA ARG A 147 13.25 10.11 7.88
C ARG A 147 12.84 9.13 8.98
N GLN A 148 12.77 9.55 10.25
CA GLN A 148 12.32 8.68 11.35
C GLN A 148 10.84 8.26 11.20
N SER A 149 10.09 8.94 10.32
CA SER A 149 8.74 8.50 9.96
C SER A 149 8.71 7.12 9.29
N LEU A 150 9.81 6.67 8.68
CA LEU A 150 9.92 5.37 8.00
C LEU A 150 10.03 4.17 8.94
N GLU A 151 10.29 4.35 10.24
CA GLU A 151 10.49 3.22 11.17
C GLU A 151 9.41 2.10 11.09
N PRO A 152 8.09 2.40 11.00
CA PRO A 152 7.07 1.35 10.84
C PRO A 152 7.20 0.58 9.52
N VAL A 153 7.50 1.30 8.44
CA VAL A 153 7.67 0.75 7.09
C VAL A 153 8.92 -0.12 7.03
N GLU A 154 10.03 0.34 7.63
CA GLU A 154 11.27 -0.43 7.72
C GLU A 154 11.14 -1.67 8.61
N ALA A 155 10.33 -1.60 9.67
CA ALA A 155 10.00 -2.76 10.48
C ALA A 155 9.24 -3.81 9.65
N PHE A 156 8.18 -3.41 8.96
CA PHE A 156 7.43 -4.30 8.06
C PHE A 156 8.33 -4.95 7.00
N LEU A 157 9.19 -4.15 6.35
CA LEU A 157 10.10 -4.63 5.31
C LEU A 157 11.16 -5.63 5.81
N ARG A 158 11.52 -5.60 7.10
CA ARG A 158 12.43 -6.59 7.71
C ARG A 158 11.75 -7.90 8.07
N GLU A 159 10.47 -7.86 8.44
CA GLU A 159 9.73 -9.02 8.95
C GLU A 159 9.39 -10.10 7.92
N GLY A 160 9.68 -9.89 6.64
CA GLY A 160 9.77 -11.05 5.73
C GLY A 160 10.77 -10.83 4.63
N GLN A 161 11.98 -10.55 5.10
CA GLN A 161 13.19 -11.12 4.51
C GLN A 161 13.39 -12.54 5.04
#